data_AF-A0A964KTK1-F1
#
_entry.id   AF-A0A964KTK1-F1
#
_cell.length_a   1.000
_cell.length_b   1.000
_cell.length_c   1.000
_cell.angle_alpha   90.00
_cell.angle_beta   90.00
_cell.angle_gamma   90.00
#
_symmetry.space_group_name_H-M   'P 1'
#
loop_
_entity.id
_entity.type
_entity.pdbx_description
1 polymer ?
#
loop_
_entity_poly.entity_id
_entity_poly.type
_entity_poly.pdbx_seq_one_letter_code
_entity_poly.pdbx_strand_id
1 'polypeptide(L)'
;MSTSEIIGLIFQTLWWVILGRVLLSWFDPSGNYRISRIIYDMSEPILAPARRILPTFGGVDWSPLVTMIVLNLLENFILRGLAG
;
A
#
# COMPACT_ATOMS: atom_id res chain seq x y z
N MET A 1 -12.24 -19.86 8.14
CA MET A 1 -11.53 -18.56 8.13
C MET A 1 -12.01 -17.77 9.33
N SER A 2 -11.10 -17.41 10.23
CA SER A 2 -11.39 -16.56 11.39
C SER A 2 -11.38 -15.08 10.99
N THR A 3 -12.00 -14.22 11.80
CA THR A 3 -12.05 -12.76 11.53
C THR A 3 -10.65 -12.15 11.43
N SER A 4 -9.71 -12.58 12.28
CA SER A 4 -8.32 -12.13 12.25
C SER A 4 -7.60 -12.54 10.98
N GLU A 5 -7.83 -13.75 10.46
CA GLU A 5 -7.28 -14.20 9.19
C GLU A 5 -7.76 -13.35 8.01
N ILE A 6 -9.05 -13.03 7.96
CA ILE A 6 -9.62 -12.20 6.89
C ILE A 6 -9.00 -10.79 6.93
N ILE A 7 -8.86 -10.22 8.11
CA ILE A 7 -8.24 -8.90 8.30
C ILE A 7 -6.78 -8.94 7.85
N GLY A 8 -5.99 -9.91 8.31
CA GLY A 8 -4.59 -10.05 7.90
C GLY A 8 -4.44 -10.20 6.38
N LEU A 9 -5.32 -10.97 5.73
CA LEU A 9 -5.31 -11.13 4.28
C LEU A 9 -5.56 -9.80 3.55
N ILE A 10 -6.48 -8.97 4.06
CA ILE A 10 -6.74 -7.64 3.48
C ILE A 10 -5.50 -6.75 3.60
N PHE A 11 -4.91 -6.64 4.79
CA PHE A 11 -3.73 -5.82 5.01
C PHE A 11 -2.54 -6.28 4.15
N GLN A 12 -2.29 -7.58 4.10
CA GLN A 12 -1.24 -8.17 3.28
C GLN A 12 -1.48 -7.91 1.78
N THR A 13 -2.72 -8.02 1.30
CA THR A 13 -3.08 -7.72 -0.10
C THR A 13 -2.79 -6.26 -0.43
N LEU A 14 -3.21 -5.33 0.42
CA LEU A 14 -2.95 -3.90 0.22
C LEU A 14 -1.44 -3.60 0.21
N TRP A 15 -0.68 -4.23 1.11
CA TRP A 15 0.77 -4.10 1.17
C TRP A 15 1.43 -4.55 -0.14
N TRP A 16 1.04 -5.72 -0.67
CA TRP A 16 1.58 -6.22 -1.94
C TRP A 16 1.18 -5.37 -3.14
N VAL A 17 -0.03 -4.82 -3.17
CA VAL A 17 -0.47 -3.89 -4.21
C VAL A 17 0.40 -2.63 -4.20
N ILE A 18 0.68 -2.05 -3.03
CA ILE A 18 1.53 -0.86 -2.90
C ILE A 18 2.99 -1.20 -3.27
N LEU A 19 3.50 -2.36 -2.87
CA LEU A 19 4.82 -2.79 -3.33
C LEU A 19 4.86 -2.95 -4.86
N GLY A 20 3.83 -3.55 -5.45
CA GLY A 20 3.66 -3.64 -6.89
C GLY A 20 3.68 -2.28 -7.57
N ARG A 21 3.04 -1.26 -6.96
CA ARG A 21 3.06 0.12 -7.45
C ARG A 21 4.48 0.68 -7.50
N VAL A 22 5.29 0.44 -6.46
CA VAL A 22 6.69 0.86 -6.41
C VAL A 22 7.51 0.13 -7.47
N LEU A 23 7.38 -1.19 -7.57
CA LEU A 23 8.09 -1.98 -8.58
C LEU A 23 7.77 -1.53 -10.00
N LEU A 24 6.48 -1.34 -10.30
CA LEU A 24 6.04 -0.91 -11.64
C LEU A 24 6.46 0.52 -11.98
N SER A 25 6.77 1.36 -10.99
CA SER A 25 7.37 2.67 -11.27
C SER A 25 8.76 2.56 -11.94
N TRP A 26 9.47 1.45 -11.74
CA TRP A 26 10.74 1.16 -12.41
C TRP A 26 10.57 0.33 -13.69
N PHE A 27 9.68 -0.66 -13.67
CA PHE A 27 9.51 -1.59 -14.80
C PHE A 27 8.61 -1.04 -15.92
N ASP A 28 7.62 -0.23 -15.59
CA ASP A 28 6.69 0.40 -16.53
C ASP A 28 6.36 1.84 -16.09
N PRO A 29 7.36 2.74 -16.11
CA PRO A 29 7.21 4.12 -15.63
C PRO A 29 6.15 4.92 -16.40
N SER A 30 5.82 4.52 -17.63
CA SER A 30 4.77 5.16 -18.45
C SER A 30 3.38 4.51 -18.29
N GLY A 31 3.26 3.40 -17.56
CA GLY A 31 1.97 2.77 -17.28
C GLY A 31 1.29 2.15 -18.50
N ASN A 32 2.06 1.67 -19.48
CA ASN A 32 1.53 1.14 -20.73
C ASN A 32 0.76 -0.16 -20.51
N TYR A 33 1.22 -1.00 -19.59
CA TYR A 33 0.62 -2.31 -19.35
C TYR A 33 -0.67 -2.19 -18.54
N ARG A 34 -1.64 -3.07 -18.85
CA ARG A 34 -2.93 -3.11 -18.14
C ARG A 34 -2.75 -3.38 -16.65
N ILE A 35 -1.79 -4.22 -16.27
CA ILE A 35 -1.51 -4.54 -14.86
C ILE A 35 -1.05 -3.31 -14.07
N SER A 36 -0.27 -2.42 -14.69
CA SER A 36 0.18 -1.16 -14.08
C SER A 36 -0.97 -0.22 -13.76
N ARG A 37 -1.96 -0.14 -14.66
CA ARG A 37 -3.19 0.61 -14.42
C ARG A 37 -4.04 0.01 -13.30
N ILE A 38 -4.21 -1.32 -13.29
CA ILE A 38 -4.96 -1.99 -12.22
C ILE A 38 -4.32 -1.73 -10.85
N ILE A 39 -3.00 -1.91 -10.74
CA ILE A 39 -2.27 -1.67 -9.49
C ILE A 39 -2.32 -0.19 -9.10
N TYR A 40 -2.26 0.72 -10.07
CA TYR A 40 -2.47 2.14 -9.81
C TYR A 40 -3.84 2.40 -9.19
N ASP A 41 -4.91 1.98 -9.86
CA ASP A 41 -6.28 2.23 -9.43
C ASP A 41 -6.58 1.62 -8.05
N MET A 42 -5.97 0.47 -7.72
CA MET A 42 -6.10 -0.16 -6.41
C MET A 42 -5.30 0.55 -5.30
N SER A 43 -4.12 1.07 -5.62
CA SER A 43 -3.25 1.75 -4.63
C SER A 43 -3.60 3.23 -4.44
N GLU A 44 -4.18 3.87 -5.45
CA GLU A 44 -4.44 5.32 -5.48
C GLU A 44 -5.31 5.83 -4.31
N PRO A 45 -6.41 5.15 -3.91
CA PRO A 45 -7.23 5.60 -2.78
C PRO A 45 -6.48 5.70 -1.46
N ILE A 46 -5.39 4.91 -1.30
CA ILE A 46 -4.57 4.88 -0.09
C ILE A 46 -3.38 5.84 -0.23
N LEU A 47 -2.73 5.86 -1.40
CA LEU A 47 -1.54 6.68 -1.63
C LEU A 47 -1.85 8.16 -1.92
N ALA A 48 -3.01 8.50 -2.48
CA ALA A 48 -3.37 9.89 -2.75
C ALA A 48 -3.54 10.71 -1.46
N PRO A 49 -4.24 10.23 -0.40
CA PRO A 49 -4.23 10.91 0.90
C PRO A 49 -2.85 10.96 1.52
N ALA A 50 -2.07 9.88 1.45
CA ALA A 50 -0.71 9.84 2.01
C ALA A 50 0.20 10.92 1.39
N ARG A 51 0.13 11.12 0.07
CA ARG A 51 0.86 12.20 -0.65
C ARG A 51 0.44 13.61 -0.27
N ARG A 52 -0.78 13.81 0.23
CA ARG A 52 -1.23 15.13 0.70
C ARG A 52 -0.63 15.49 2.06
N ILE A 53 -0.30 14.47 2.85
CA ILE A 53 0.25 14.63 4.20
C ILE A 53 1.78 14.65 4.15
N LEU A 54 2.37 13.82 3.29
CA LEU A 54 3.82 13.67 3.19
C LEU A 54 4.37 14.60 2.10
N PRO A 55 5.32 15.49 2.44
CA PRO A 55 6.01 16.28 1.43
C PRO A 55 6.85 15.36 0.53
N THR A 56 6.93 15.71 -0.76
CA THR A 56 7.83 15.06 -1.70
C THR A 56 9.28 15.45 -1.38
N PHE A 57 10.10 14.48 -1.00
CA PHE A 57 11.53 14.70 -0.73
C PHE A 57 12.36 14.34 -1.96
N GLY A 58 13.14 15.31 -2.45
CA GLY A 58 14.09 15.08 -3.55
C GLY A 58 13.44 14.69 -4.89
N GLY A 59 12.17 15.07 -5.11
CA GLY A 59 11.43 14.71 -6.33
C GLY A 59 10.95 13.25 -6.38
N VAL A 60 11.17 12.47 -5.33
CA VAL A 60 10.73 11.08 -5.20
C VAL A 60 9.50 11.02 -4.31
N ASP A 61 8.54 10.19 -4.71
CA ASP A 61 7.36 9.89 -3.91
C ASP A 61 7.68 8.86 -2.82
N TRP A 62 7.84 9.33 -1.58
CA TRP A 62 8.07 8.48 -0.41
C TRP A 62 6.78 7.98 0.23
N SER A 63 5.62 8.41 -0.26
CA SER A 63 4.33 7.98 0.29
C SER A 63 4.12 6.46 0.27
N PRO A 64 4.58 5.68 -0.74
CA PRO A 64 4.37 4.23 -0.73
C PRO A 64 5.12 3.56 0.43
N LEU A 65 6.36 3.98 0.69
CA LEU A 65 7.18 3.41 1.77
C LEU A 65 6.55 3.68 3.14
N VAL A 66 6.19 4.94 3.39
CA VAL A 66 5.55 5.31 4.68
C VAL A 66 4.21 4.61 4.84
N THR A 67 3.40 4.54 3.77
CA THR A 67 2.10 3.84 3.79
C THR A 67 2.28 2.36 4.11
N MET A 68 3.26 1.68 3.53
CA MET A 68 3.56 0.28 3.84
C MET A 68 3.92 0.08 5.32
N ILE A 69 4.71 0.98 5.91
CA ILE A 69 5.07 0.92 7.34
C ILE A 69 3.81 1.11 8.20
N VAL A 70 3.00 2.12 7.90
CA VAL A 70 1.75 2.40 8.62
C VAL A 70 0.78 1.22 8.53
N LEU A 71 0.64 0.59 7.35
CA LEU A 71 -0.19 -0.60 7.19
C LEU A 71 0.25 -1.75 8.09
N ASN A 72 1.56 -2.04 8.18
CA ASN A 72 2.08 -3.08 9.06
C ASN A 72 1.81 -2.77 10.54
N LEU A 73 1.96 -1.50 10.95
CA LEU A 73 1.69 -1.09 12.32
C LEU A 73 0.20 -1.23 12.67
N LEU A 74 -0.68 -0.81 11.77
CA LEU A 74 -2.13 -0.92 11.93
C LEU A 74 -2.59 -2.38 11.97
N GLU A 75 -2.09 -3.22 11.08
CA GLU A 75 -2.38 -4.65 11.07
C GLU A 75 -2.01 -5.30 12.41
N ASN A 76 -0.77 -5.10 12.86
CA ASN A 76 -0.29 -5.65 14.12
C ASN A 76 -1.10 -5.14 15.32
N PHE A 77 -1.46 -3.86 15.33
CA PHE A 77 -2.26 -3.27 16.39
C PHE A 77 -3.67 -3.88 16.44
N ILE A 78 -4.34 -3.98 15.29
CA ILE A 78 -5.70 -4.53 15.18
C ILE A 78 -5.71 -6.02 15.54
N LEU A 79 -4.80 -6.82 14.97
CA LEU A 79 -4.77 -8.26 15.22
C LEU A 79 -4.49 -8.59 16.70
N ARG A 80 -3.60 -7.84 17.36
CA ARG A 80 -3.36 -8.00 18.80
C ARG A 80 -4.58 -7.60 19.62
N GLY A 81 -5.26 -6.52 19.24
CA GLY A 81 -6.49 -6.07 19.90
C GLY A 81 -7.66 -7.04 19.74
N LEU A 82 -7.67 -7.86 18.69
CA LEU A 82 -8.68 -8.91 18.48
C LEU A 82 -8.34 -10.24 19.17
N ALA A 83 -7.07 -10.44 19.54
CA ALA A 83 -6.57 -11.66 20.17
C ALA A 83 -6.56 -11.60 21.70
N GLY A 84 -6.66 -10.40 22.28
CA GLY A 84 -6.86 -10.18 23.72
C GLY A 84 -8.33 -10.08 24.07
#